data_AF-A0A840NDT9-F1
#
_entry.id   AF-A0A840NDT9-F1
#
_cell.length_a   1.000
_cell.length_b   1.000
_cell.length_c   1.000
_cell.angle_alpha   90.00
_cell.angle_beta   90.00
_cell.angle_gamma   90.00
#
_symmetry.space_group_name_H-M   'P 1'
#
loop_
_entity.id
_entity.type
_entity.pdbx_description
1 polymer ?
#
loop_
_entity_poly.entity_id
_entity_poly.type
_entity_poly.pdbx_seq_one_letter_code
_entity_poly.pdbx_strand_id
1 'polypeptide(L)'
;MTTDDTVSLEPFEVVLLRPDEPLPRALDGTPVDLSDTHDLDEAEQQALVDSTVHIHPAELGERALRVVSDLPVPGCFERSGWLQDHQVLVLDEASRIGPVRFELHETLGLRIEEDG
;
A
#
# COMPACT_ATOMS: atom_id res chain seq x y z
N MET A 1 33.58 20.79 5.63
CA MET A 1 32.34 20.29 6.25
C MET A 1 31.27 20.40 5.20
N THR A 2 31.10 19.36 4.38
CA THR A 2 29.95 19.22 3.51
C THR A 2 28.79 18.78 4.38
N THR A 3 27.77 19.62 4.49
CA THR A 3 26.47 19.24 5.05
C THR A 3 25.92 18.12 4.21
N ASP A 4 25.92 16.92 4.78
CA ASP A 4 25.14 15.79 4.30
C ASP A 4 23.68 16.16 4.57
N ASP A 5 23.08 16.93 3.66
CA ASP A 5 21.63 17.08 3.58
C ASP A 5 21.09 15.77 3.02
N THR A 6 21.03 14.76 3.90
CA THR A 6 20.31 13.53 3.61
C THR A 6 18.84 13.91 3.60
N VAL A 7 18.29 14.17 2.41
CA VAL A 7 16.85 14.33 2.20
C VAL A 7 16.19 13.04 2.67
N SER A 8 15.70 13.04 3.90
CA SER A 8 14.93 11.92 4.43
C SER A 8 13.60 11.92 3.69
N LEU A 9 13.43 10.95 2.79
CA LEU A 9 12.14 10.72 2.14
C LEU A 9 11.14 10.24 3.20
N GLU A 10 9.90 10.72 3.11
CA GLU A 10 8.82 10.30 3.99
C GLU A 10 8.47 8.82 3.74
N PRO A 11 8.05 8.07 4.77
CA PRO A 11 7.57 6.71 4.60
C PRO A 11 6.35 6.65 3.69
N PHE A 12 6.21 5.57 2.92
CA PHE A 12 4.97 5.28 2.21
C PHE A 12 3.99 4.59 3.16
N GLU A 13 2.75 5.07 3.19
CA GLU A 13 1.63 4.38 3.85
C GLU A 13 0.87 3.59 2.78
N VAL A 14 0.98 2.26 2.83
CA VAL A 14 0.38 1.38 1.81
C VAL A 14 -0.65 0.47 2.46
N VAL A 15 -1.89 0.56 2.00
CA VAL A 15 -2.96 -0.35 2.41
C VAL A 15 -2.88 -1.63 1.59
N LEU A 16 -2.79 -2.75 2.28
CA LEU A 16 -2.76 -4.08 1.68
C LEU A 16 -4.16 -4.66 1.59
N LEU A 17 -4.56 -5.06 0.39
CA LEU A 17 -5.84 -5.72 0.15
C LEU A 17 -5.62 -7.10 -0.45
N ARG A 18 -6.59 -7.99 -0.29
CA ARG A 18 -6.68 -9.27 -0.98
C ARG A 18 -7.65 -9.14 -2.16
N PRO A 19 -7.37 -9.79 -3.31
CA PRO A 19 -8.35 -9.86 -4.38
C PRO A 19 -9.55 -10.66 -3.91
N ASP A 20 -10.74 -10.14 -4.18
CA ASP A 20 -11.99 -10.89 -4.08
C ASP A 20 -13.03 -10.25 -5.02
N GLU A 21 -14.11 -10.98 -5.30
CA GLU A 21 -15.21 -10.50 -6.12
C GLU A 21 -16.50 -10.38 -5.29
N PRO A 22 -17.27 -9.29 -5.42
CA PRO A 22 -17.11 -8.19 -6.39
C PRO A 22 -16.13 -7.09 -5.95
N LEU A 23 -15.67 -7.12 -4.70
CA LEU A 23 -14.84 -6.08 -4.10
C LEU A 23 -13.60 -6.72 -3.47
N PRO A 24 -12.43 -6.06 -3.50
CA PRO A 24 -11.29 -6.50 -2.73
C PRO A 24 -11.62 -6.49 -1.24
N ARG A 25 -10.82 -7.22 -0.46
CA ARG A 25 -10.96 -7.27 1.00
C ARG A 25 -9.74 -6.71 1.71
N ALA A 26 -9.98 -6.02 2.82
CA ALA A 26 -8.97 -5.78 3.83
C ALA A 26 -8.43 -7.11 4.41
N LEU A 27 -7.34 -7.05 5.17
CA LEU A 27 -6.68 -8.25 5.68
C LEU A 27 -7.53 -9.04 6.70
N ASP A 28 -8.49 -8.37 7.35
CA ASP A 28 -9.48 -8.97 8.25
C ASP A 28 -10.66 -9.62 7.51
N GLY A 29 -10.74 -9.44 6.19
CA GLY A 29 -11.82 -9.94 5.32
C GLY A 29 -12.95 -8.94 5.07
N THR A 30 -12.89 -7.72 5.61
CA THR A 30 -13.88 -6.66 5.34
C THR A 30 -13.84 -6.28 3.86
N PRO A 31 -14.95 -6.37 3.12
CA PRO A 31 -15.01 -5.93 1.73
C PRO A 31 -14.91 -4.41 1.64
N VAL A 32 -14.21 -3.88 0.65
CA VAL A 32 -13.98 -2.43 0.51
C VAL A 32 -14.31 -1.98 -0.90
N ASP A 33 -15.16 -0.95 -1.03
CA ASP A 33 -15.39 -0.27 -2.30
C ASP A 33 -14.37 0.86 -2.52
N LEU A 34 -13.47 0.65 -3.47
CA LEU A 34 -12.43 1.62 -3.85
C LEU A 34 -12.88 2.61 -4.94
N SER A 35 -14.16 2.64 -5.30
CA SER A 35 -14.65 3.54 -6.34
C SER A 35 -14.57 5.00 -5.90
N ASP A 36 -14.29 5.89 -6.84
CA ASP A 36 -14.16 7.32 -6.57
C ASP A 36 -15.47 7.96 -6.06
N THR A 37 -16.61 7.30 -6.23
CA THR A 37 -17.93 7.79 -5.79
C THR A 37 -18.37 7.28 -4.43
N HIS A 38 -17.67 6.31 -3.85
CA HIS A 38 -18.01 5.71 -2.56
C HIS A 38 -17.33 6.45 -1.41
N ASP A 39 -18.06 6.72 -0.33
CA ASP A 39 -17.49 7.27 0.90
C ASP A 39 -17.31 6.13 1.90
N LEU A 40 -16.07 5.97 2.40
CA LEU A 40 -15.73 4.89 3.32
C LEU A 40 -16.51 5.03 4.62
N ASP A 41 -17.18 3.96 5.03
CA ASP A 41 -17.80 3.90 6.35
C ASP A 41 -16.75 3.65 7.47
N GLU A 42 -17.17 3.73 8.73
CA GLU A 42 -16.27 3.57 9.87
C GLU A 42 -15.62 2.18 9.92
N ALA A 43 -16.34 1.13 9.52
CA ALA A 43 -15.82 -0.23 9.53
C ALA A 43 -14.77 -0.42 8.42
N GLU A 44 -15.03 0.11 7.23
CA GLU A 44 -14.07 0.13 6.13
C GLU A 44 -12.82 0.93 6.49
N GLN A 45 -12.96 2.15 7.04
CA GLN A 45 -11.83 2.97 7.45
C GLN A 45 -10.96 2.25 8.47
N GLN A 46 -11.57 1.65 9.51
CA GLN A 46 -10.83 0.89 10.51
C GLN A 46 -10.10 -0.31 9.89
N ALA A 47 -10.77 -1.09 9.05
CA ALA A 47 -10.18 -2.26 8.42
C ALA A 47 -9.01 -1.88 7.48
N LEU A 48 -9.10 -0.74 6.80
CA LEU A 48 -8.05 -0.21 5.92
C LEU A 48 -6.84 0.30 6.72
N VAL A 49 -7.07 1.03 7.82
CA VAL A 49 -6.01 1.45 8.73
C VAL A 49 -5.29 0.23 9.32
N ASP A 50 -6.03 -0.79 9.77
CA ASP A 50 -5.45 -2.01 10.31
C ASP A 50 -4.72 -2.86 9.25
N SER A 51 -5.01 -2.62 7.96
CA SER A 51 -4.34 -3.26 6.82
C SER A 51 -3.18 -2.44 6.25
N THR A 52 -2.83 -1.32 6.90
CA THR A 52 -1.75 -0.42 6.44
C THR A 52 -0.38 -0.92 6.87
N VAL A 53 0.59 -0.82 5.97
CA VAL A 53 2.01 -1.00 6.28
C VAL A 53 2.79 0.29 5.98
N HIS A 54 3.77 0.56 6.83
CA HIS A 54 4.72 1.65 6.66
C HIS A 54 5.98 1.13 5.99
N ILE A 55 6.30 1.64 4.80
CA ILE A 55 7.48 1.23 4.04
C ILE A 55 8.48 2.38 4.06
N HIS A 56 9.67 2.16 4.62
CA HIS A 56 10.70 3.18 4.61
C HIS A 56 11.44 3.15 3.25
N PRO A 57 11.58 4.29 2.55
CA PRO A 57 12.29 4.36 1.26
C PRO A 57 13.72 3.81 1.32
N ALA A 58 14.38 3.92 2.48
CA ALA A 58 15.73 3.40 2.70
C ALA A 58 15.83 1.86 2.68
N GLU A 59 14.70 1.16 2.79
CA GLU A 59 14.62 -0.31 2.76
C GLU A 59 14.43 -0.85 1.33
N LEU A 60 14.21 0.03 0.35
CA LEU A 60 13.89 -0.32 -1.02
C LEU A 60 15.09 -0.14 -1.96
N GLY A 61 15.24 -1.06 -2.91
CA GLY A 61 16.05 -0.81 -4.10
C GLY A 61 15.38 0.20 -5.04
N GLU A 62 16.14 0.74 -5.99
CA GLU A 62 15.66 1.83 -6.87
C GLU A 62 14.39 1.45 -7.66
N ARG A 63 14.25 0.19 -8.10
CA ARG A 63 13.09 -0.23 -8.87
C ARG A 63 11.88 -0.41 -7.96
N ALA A 64 12.08 -1.03 -6.80
CA ALA A 64 11.05 -1.14 -5.77
C ALA A 64 10.54 0.23 -5.30
N LEU A 65 11.44 1.18 -5.07
CA LEU A 65 11.10 2.55 -4.69
C LEU A 65 10.18 3.21 -5.73
N ARG A 66 10.54 3.12 -7.01
CA ARG A 66 9.72 3.68 -8.10
C ARG A 66 8.35 3.02 -8.20
N VAL A 67 8.30 1.69 -8.06
CA VAL A 67 7.04 0.96 -8.13
C VAL A 67 6.13 1.33 -6.97
N VAL A 68 6.65 1.37 -5.73
CA VAL A 68 5.87 1.74 -4.54
C VAL A 68 5.40 3.20 -4.65
N SER A 69 6.26 4.13 -5.08
CA SER A 69 5.87 5.55 -5.26
C SER A 69 4.78 5.76 -6.30
N ASP A 70 4.67 4.87 -7.29
CA ASP A 70 3.70 4.97 -8.38
C ASP A 70 2.40 4.20 -8.08
N LEU A 71 2.25 3.61 -6.89
CA LEU A 71 1.00 2.95 -6.48
C LEU A 71 -0.17 3.97 -6.41
N PRO A 72 -1.39 3.54 -6.78
CA PRO A 72 -2.54 4.44 -6.83
C PRO A 72 -3.02 4.82 -5.43
N VAL A 73 -3.50 6.05 -5.30
CA VAL A 73 -4.33 6.51 -4.16
C VAL A 73 -5.79 6.54 -4.64
N PRO A 74 -6.69 5.68 -4.10
CA PRO A 74 -8.10 5.69 -4.48
C PRO A 74 -8.81 7.01 -4.11
N GLY A 75 -9.77 7.47 -4.91
CA GLY A 75 -10.47 8.72 -4.62
C GLY A 75 -11.28 8.72 -3.32
N CYS A 76 -11.73 7.55 -2.86
CA CYS A 76 -12.40 7.42 -1.56
C CYS A 76 -11.45 7.64 -0.37
N PHE A 77 -10.13 7.50 -0.56
CA PHE A 77 -9.12 7.71 0.48
C PHE A 77 -8.82 9.20 0.65
N GLU A 78 -8.67 9.93 -0.46
CA GLU A 78 -8.46 11.39 -0.46
C GLU A 78 -9.50 12.15 0.38
N ARG A 79 -10.72 11.59 0.51
CA ARG A 79 -11.83 12.18 1.29
C ARG A 79 -11.90 11.74 2.75
N SER A 80 -11.26 10.63 3.13
CA SER A 80 -11.41 10.07 4.48
C SER A 80 -10.57 10.79 5.55
N GLY A 81 -9.65 11.68 5.13
CA GLY A 81 -8.75 12.45 6.00
C GLY A 81 -7.66 11.61 6.66
N TRP A 82 -7.98 10.41 7.14
CA TRP A 82 -7.01 9.46 7.73
C TRP A 82 -6.21 8.72 6.68
N LEU A 83 -6.82 8.40 5.54
CA LEU A 83 -6.19 7.65 4.45
C LEU A 83 -5.76 8.53 3.28
N GLN A 84 -5.80 9.86 3.44
CA GLN A 84 -5.76 10.80 2.31
C GLN A 84 -4.57 10.61 1.35
N ASP A 85 -3.43 10.17 1.87
CA ASP A 85 -2.19 9.94 1.13
C ASP A 85 -1.81 8.44 1.04
N HIS A 86 -2.70 7.55 1.50
CA HIS A 86 -2.42 6.12 1.51
C HIS A 86 -2.55 5.53 0.10
N GLN A 87 -1.53 4.80 -0.30
CA GLN A 87 -1.53 4.06 -1.55
C GLN A 87 -2.18 2.69 -1.34
N VAL A 88 -2.70 2.09 -2.42
CA VAL A 88 -3.28 0.74 -2.36
C VAL A 88 -2.44 -0.26 -3.15
N LEU A 89 -2.24 -1.42 -2.52
CA LEU A 89 -1.71 -2.62 -3.15
C LEU A 89 -2.67 -3.79 -2.96
N VAL A 90 -3.27 -4.26 -4.06
CA VAL A 90 -4.06 -5.49 -4.08
C VAL A 90 -3.12 -6.68 -4.32
N LEU A 91 -3.03 -7.56 -3.34
CA LEU A 91 -2.11 -8.68 -3.30
C LEU A 91 -2.75 -9.97 -3.85
N ASP A 92 -2.75 -10.15 -5.18
CA ASP A 92 -3.10 -11.43 -5.80
C ASP A 92 -1.98 -12.50 -5.74
N GLU A 93 -2.26 -13.71 -6.20
CA GLU A 93 -1.31 -14.83 -6.16
C GLU A 93 0.00 -14.56 -6.94
N ALA A 94 0.01 -13.60 -7.86
CA ALA A 94 1.17 -13.23 -8.67
C ALA A 94 1.84 -11.92 -8.24
N SER A 95 1.10 -11.03 -7.56
CA SER A 95 1.43 -9.69 -7.06
C SER A 95 2.77 -9.16 -7.52
N ARG A 96 2.82 -8.82 -8.82
CA ARG A 96 4.03 -8.37 -9.47
C ARG A 96 3.72 -7.14 -10.30
N ILE A 97 4.49 -6.08 -10.06
CA ILE A 97 4.42 -4.84 -10.83
C ILE A 97 5.79 -4.63 -11.46
N GLY A 98 5.87 -4.91 -12.76
CA GLY A 98 7.16 -4.92 -13.47
C GLY A 98 8.14 -5.95 -12.87
N PRO A 99 9.38 -5.55 -12.52
CA PRO A 99 10.39 -6.44 -11.95
C PRO A 99 10.25 -6.64 -10.43
N VAL A 100 9.24 -6.04 -9.80
CA VAL A 100 9.07 -6.05 -8.34
C VAL A 100 7.94 -7.01 -7.97
N ARG A 101 8.24 -7.96 -7.09
CA ARG A 101 7.31 -8.91 -6.53
C ARG A 101 6.95 -8.50 -5.11
N PHE A 102 5.67 -8.57 -4.79
CA PHE A 102 5.10 -8.33 -3.48
C PHE A 102 4.53 -9.64 -2.94
N GLU A 103 4.78 -9.93 -1.67
CA GLU A 103 4.26 -11.14 -1.02
C GLU A 103 3.92 -10.82 0.44
N LEU A 104 2.71 -11.18 0.89
CA LEU A 104 2.37 -11.09 2.31
C LEU A 104 2.81 -12.36 3.01
N HIS A 105 3.84 -12.25 3.85
CA HIS A 105 4.32 -13.33 4.67
C HIS A 105 3.64 -13.31 6.05
N GLU A 106 3.06 -14.43 6.47
CA GLU A 106 2.22 -14.53 7.70
C GLU A 106 2.91 -14.04 8.97
N THR A 107 4.25 -14.12 9.04
CA THR A 107 5.04 -13.70 10.21
C THR A 107 5.78 -12.38 10.02
N LEU A 108 6.14 -12.04 8.78
CA LEU A 108 7.08 -10.95 8.50
C LEU A 108 6.38 -9.71 7.92
N GLY A 109 5.10 -9.81 7.60
CA GLY A 109 4.37 -8.76 6.91
C GLY A 109 4.69 -8.73 5.41
N LEU A 110 4.67 -7.55 4.81
CA LEU A 110 4.93 -7.37 3.38
C LEU A 110 6.41 -7.61 3.07
N ARG A 111 6.67 -8.53 2.14
CA ARG A 111 7.98 -8.76 1.52
C ARG A 111 7.98 -8.17 0.12
N ILE A 112 9.06 -7.45 -0.21
CA ILE A 112 9.26 -6.81 -1.51
C ILE A 112 10.57 -7.33 -2.09
N GLU A 113 10.53 -7.87 -3.31
CA GLU A 113 11.69 -8.45 -3.99
C GLU A 113 11.85 -7.89 -5.39
N GLU A 114 13.08 -7.64 -5.82
CA GLU A 114 13.41 -7.24 -7.17
C GLU A 114 14.01 -8.43 -7.94
N ASP A 115 13.58 -8.63 -9.18
CA ASP A 115 14.24 -9.59 -10.08
C ASP A 115 15.69 -9.15 -10.36
N GLY A 116 16.61 -10.11 -10.26
CA GLY A 116 18.05 -9.96 -10.51
C GLY A 116 18.42 -9.73 -11.97
#